data_AF-A0AAW1HFN2-F1
#
_entry.id   AF-A0AAW1HFN2-F1
#
_cell.length_a   1.000
_cell.length_b   1.000
_cell.length_c   1.000
_cell.angle_alpha   90.00
_cell.angle_beta   90.00
_cell.angle_gamma   90.00
#
_symmetry.space_group_name_H-M   'P 1'
#
loop_
_entity.id
_entity.type
_entity.pdbx_description
1 polymer ?
#
loop_
_entity_poly.entity_id
_entity_poly.type
_entity_poly.pdbx_seq_one_letter_code
_entity_poly.pdbx_strand_id
1 'polypeptide(L)'
;MNVQLIARVLAVIVFFTSNSQSARILAIFHIPSKSHAILGETLLKELARNGHEVTMVSPFPQKTPVPNYRDVALVNLPREFE
;
A
#
# COMPACT_ATOMS: atom_id res chain seq x y z
N MET A 1 -0.39 -38.87 12.07
CA MET A 1 -1.42 -37.96 11.50
C MET A 1 -1.56 -38.28 10.02
N ASN A 2 -2.79 -38.47 9.51
CA ASN A 2 -3.04 -39.05 8.18
C ASN A 2 -2.71 -38.03 7.07
N VAL A 3 -1.91 -38.37 6.06
CA VAL A 3 -1.43 -37.39 5.05
C VAL A 3 -2.59 -36.74 4.27
N GLN A 4 -3.65 -37.52 4.04
CA GLN A 4 -4.89 -37.08 3.40
C GLN A 4 -5.63 -36.03 4.24
N LEU A 5 -5.57 -36.15 5.57
CA LEU A 5 -6.19 -35.19 6.48
C LEU A 5 -5.42 -33.86 6.45
N ILE A 6 -4.09 -33.89 6.43
CA ILE A 6 -3.25 -32.69 6.34
C ILE A 6 -3.52 -31.94 5.04
N ALA A 7 -3.58 -32.66 3.90
CA ALA A 7 -3.85 -32.05 2.60
C ALA A 7 -5.23 -31.35 2.56
N ARG A 8 -6.27 -31.96 3.15
CA ARG A 8 -7.60 -31.35 3.25
C ARG A 8 -7.60 -30.09 4.10
N VAL A 9 -6.91 -30.09 5.24
CA VAL A 9 -6.78 -28.91 6.11
C VAL A 9 -6.07 -27.77 5.38
N LEU A 10 -4.97 -28.05 4.69
CA LEU A 10 -4.25 -27.05 3.90
C LEU A 10 -5.11 -26.48 2.76
N ALA A 11 -5.85 -27.33 2.04
CA ALA A 11 -6.74 -26.88 0.97
C ALA A 11 -7.82 -25.93 1.48
N VAL A 12 -8.40 -26.20 2.65
CA VAL A 12 -9.39 -25.33 3.29
C VAL A 12 -8.77 -23.98 3.66
N ILE A 13 -7.57 -23.97 4.27
CA ILE A 13 -6.87 -22.73 4.64
C ILE A 13 -6.59 -21.88 3.39
N VAL A 14 -6.06 -22.47 2.32
CA VAL A 14 -5.78 -21.76 1.07
C VAL A 14 -7.04 -21.18 0.45
N PHE A 15 -8.14 -21.94 0.43
CA PHE A 15 -9.41 -21.46 -0.10
C PHE A 15 -9.92 -20.20 0.62
N PHE A 16 -9.84 -20.16 1.96
CA PHE A 16 -10.26 -19.00 2.73
C PHE A 16 -9.34 -17.79 2.56
N THR A 17 -8.02 -17.98 2.47
CA THR A 17 -7.07 -16.87 2.30
C THR A 17 -7.09 -16.27 0.89
N SER A 18 -7.46 -17.06 -0.12
CA SER A 18 -7.52 -16.64 -1.53
C SER A 18 -8.70 -15.71 -1.84
N ASN A 19 -9.76 -15.73 -1.02
CA ASN A 19 -10.96 -14.91 -1.20
C ASN A 19 -10.91 -13.60 -0.40
N SER A 20 -9.79 -13.28 0.26
CA SER A 20 -9.63 -12.01 0.96
C SER A 20 -9.40 -10.88 -0.04
N GLN A 21 -10.26 -9.86 0.00
CA GLN A 21 -10.06 -8.63 -0.78
C GLN A 21 -9.22 -7.65 0.01
N SER A 22 -8.06 -7.29 -0.54
CA SER A 22 -7.25 -6.20 -0.01
C SER A 22 -7.91 -4.84 -0.27
N ALA A 23 -7.91 -3.96 0.74
CA ALA A 23 -8.42 -2.60 0.58
C ALA A 23 -7.64 -1.81 -0.49
N ARG A 24 -8.37 -0.99 -1.25
CA ARG A 24 -7.83 0.01 -2.19
C ARG A 24 -7.91 1.39 -1.56
N ILE A 25 -6.76 1.96 -1.19
CA ILE A 25 -6.66 3.13 -0.33
C ILE A 25 -6.15 4.32 -1.15
N LEU A 26 -6.91 5.41 -1.17
CA LEU A 26 -6.47 6.70 -1.69
C LEU A 26 -6.03 7.60 -0.53
N ALA A 27 -4.81 8.11 -0.59
CA ALA A 27 -4.23 8.96 0.44
C ALA A 27 -3.91 10.35 -0.11
N ILE A 28 -4.47 11.36 0.55
CA ILE A 28 -4.28 12.79 0.27
C ILE A 28 -3.96 13.46 1.60
N PHE A 29 -2.86 14.19 1.67
CA PHE A 29 -2.44 14.92 2.87
C PHE A 29 -2.57 16.42 2.63
N HIS A 30 -3.15 17.13 3.60
CA HIS A 30 -3.48 18.55 3.50
C HIS A 30 -2.26 19.48 3.42
N ILE A 31 -1.10 19.03 3.90
CA ILE A 31 0.12 19.82 3.98
C ILE A 31 1.12 19.27 2.96
N PRO A 32 1.43 20.03 1.89
CA PRO A 32 2.45 19.66 0.93
C PRO A 32 3.83 20.01 1.49
N SER A 33 4.28 19.29 2.51
CA SER A 33 5.63 19.43 3.05
C SER A 33 6.28 18.07 3.25
N LYS A 34 7.60 18.00 3.03
CA LYS A 34 8.32 16.72 3.04
C LYS A 34 8.23 16.01 4.40
N SER A 35 8.29 16.77 5.50
CA SER A 35 8.18 16.23 6.86
C SER A 35 6.83 15.56 7.13
N HIS A 36 5.73 16.15 6.66
CA HIS A 36 4.40 15.55 6.78
C HIS A 36 4.21 14.37 5.84
N ALA A 37 4.77 14.44 4.62
CA ALA A 37 4.70 13.36 3.66
C ALA A 37 5.43 12.10 4.13
N ILE A 38 6.54 12.21 4.87
CA ILE A 38 7.31 11.06 5.37
C ILE A 38 6.45 10.17 6.28
N LEU A 39 5.66 10.76 7.19
CA LEU A 39 4.76 10.00 8.07
C LEU A 39 3.73 9.20 7.27
N GLY A 40 3.08 9.85 6.30
CA GLY A 40 2.12 9.21 5.41
C GLY A 40 2.76 8.10 4.58
N GLU A 41 3.93 8.38 4.01
CA GLU A 41 4.71 7.44 3.21
C GLU A 41 5.07 6.17 3.99
N THR A 42 5.55 6.30 5.23
CA THR A 42 5.88 5.13 6.08
C THR A 42 4.65 4.25 6.32
N LEU A 43 3.52 4.86 6.67
CA LEU A 43 2.28 4.12 6.90
C LEU A 43 1.79 3.42 5.62
N LEU A 44 1.75 4.15 4.49
CA LEU A 44 1.25 3.62 3.22
C LEU A 44 2.15 2.51 2.67
N LYS A 45 3.46 2.58 2.89
CA LYS A 45 4.39 1.49 2.55
C LYS A 45 4.10 0.22 3.34
N GLU A 46 3.86 0.33 4.64
CA GLU A 46 3.51 -0.83 5.44
C GLU A 46 2.14 -1.41 5.05
N LEU A 47 1.17 -0.57 4.70
CA LEU A 47 -0.10 -1.04 4.14
C LEU A 47 0.09 -1.77 2.80
N ALA A 48 0.92 -1.22 1.92
CA ALA A 48 1.25 -1.85 0.64
C ALA A 48 1.94 -3.22 0.81
N ARG A 49 2.87 -3.32 1.78
CA ARG A 49 3.54 -4.57 2.16
C ARG A 49 2.58 -5.61 2.73
N ASN A 50 1.52 -5.18 3.42
CA ASN A 50 0.47 -6.06 3.93
C ASN A 50 -0.57 -6.46 2.85
N GLY A 51 -0.32 -6.11 1.59
CA GLY A 51 -1.13 -6.52 0.45
C GLY A 51 -2.23 -5.54 0.06
N HIS A 52 -2.33 -4.38 0.72
CA HIS A 52 -3.24 -3.31 0.29
C HIS A 52 -2.73 -2.62 -0.96
N GLU A 53 -3.65 -2.19 -1.84
CA GLU A 53 -3.30 -1.30 -2.94
C GLU A 53 -3.45 0.13 -2.45
N VAL A 54 -2.35 0.90 -2.44
CA VAL A 54 -2.36 2.28 -1.99
C VAL A 54 -2.04 3.22 -3.15
N THR A 55 -2.72 4.36 -3.20
CA THR A 55 -2.43 5.45 -4.12
C THR A 55 -2.19 6.72 -3.30
N MET A 56 -1.00 7.30 -3.37
CA MET A 56 -0.67 8.54 -2.70
C MET A 56 -0.64 9.69 -3.71
N VAL A 57 -1.38 10.76 -3.42
CA VAL A 57 -1.25 12.04 -4.13
C VAL A 57 -0.28 12.92 -3.36
N SER A 58 0.85 13.25 -3.97
CA SER A 58 1.95 13.96 -3.30
C SER A 58 2.86 14.65 -4.32
N PRO A 59 3.46 15.81 -4.01
CA PRO A 59 4.55 16.37 -4.83
C PRO A 59 5.87 15.61 -4.64
N PHE A 60 5.94 14.70 -3.66
CA PHE A 60 7.13 13.94 -3.31
C PHE A 60 6.96 12.45 -3.71
N PRO A 61 7.07 12.09 -5.00
CA PRO A 61 6.94 10.71 -5.43
C PRO A 61 8.07 9.83 -4.86
N GLN A 62 7.81 8.52 -4.78
CA GLN A 62 8.85 7.56 -4.39
C GLN A 62 9.99 7.52 -5.41
N LYS A 63 11.23 7.45 -4.92
CA LYS A 63 12.41 7.26 -5.77
C LYS A 63 12.47 5.85 -6.37
N THR A 64 11.98 4.88 -5.60
CA THR A 64 11.99 3.46 -5.97
C THR A 64 10.55 2.96 -5.97
N PRO A 65 10.09 2.30 -7.04
CA PRO A 65 8.76 1.70 -7.08
C PRO A 65 8.56 0.70 -5.94
N VAL A 66 7.40 0.77 -5.28
CA VAL A 66 6.99 -0.18 -4.23
C VAL A 66 5.80 -0.98 -4.75
N PRO A 67 5.81 -2.32 -4.66
CA PRO A 67 4.66 -3.15 -5.05
C PRO A 67 3.38 -2.70 -4.35
N ASN A 68 2.26 -2.71 -5.07
CA ASN A 68 0.95 -2.25 -4.59
C ASN A 68 0.91 -0.78 -4.12
N TYR A 69 1.90 0.04 -4.49
CA TYR A 69 1.96 1.46 -4.17
C TYR A 69 2.01 2.28 -5.46
N ARG A 70 1.10 3.23 -5.61
CA ARG A 70 1.05 4.15 -6.74
C ARG A 70 1.23 5.59 -6.28
N ASP A 71 2.20 6.28 -6.84
CA ASP A 71 2.33 7.73 -6.69
C ASP A 71 1.54 8.46 -7.78
N VAL A 72 0.84 9.52 -7.39
CA VAL A 72 0.25 10.52 -8.27
C VAL A 72 0.95 11.83 -7.96
N ALA A 73 1.91 12.18 -8.82
CA ALA A 73 2.73 13.38 -8.65
C ALA A 73 1.93 14.66 -8.91
N LEU A 74 2.06 15.64 -8.02
CA LEU A 74 1.54 17.00 -8.24
C LEU A 74 2.59 17.84 -8.99
N VAL A 75 2.45 17.93 -10.32
CA VAL A 75 3.47 18.51 -11.23
C VAL A 75 3.48 20.05 -11.26
N ASN A 76 2.43 20.70 -10.76
CA ASN A 76 2.27 22.17 -10.80
C ASN A 76 2.13 22.77 -9.40
N LEU A 77 2.89 22.28 -8.43
CA LEU A 77 2.86 22.80 -7.08
C LEU A 77 3.70 24.09 -6.99
N PRO A 78 3.23 25.17 -6.35
CA PRO A 78 4.04 26.36 -6.14
C PRO A 78 5.35 26.02 -5.39
N ARG A 79 6.47 26.64 -5.80
CA ARG A 79 7.82 26.35 -5.26
C ARG A 79 7.98 26.54 -3.76
N GLU A 80 7.07 27.29 -3.13
CA GLU A 80 7.01 27.45 -1.67
C GLU A 80 6.57 26.16 -0.93
N PHE A 81 6.10 25.15 -1.65
CA PHE A 81 5.66 23.86 -1.13
C PHE A 81 6.46 22.65 -1.68
N GLU A 82 7.50 22.90 -2.49
CA GLU A 82 8.49 21.89 -2.89
C GLU A 82 9.57 21.74 -1.80
#